data_AF-A0A1G7L0R4-F1
#
_entry.id   AF-A0A1G7L0R4-F1
#
_cell.length_a   1.000
_cell.length_b   1.000
_cell.length_c   1.000
_cell.angle_alpha   90.00
_cell.angle_beta   90.00
_cell.angle_gamma   90.00
#
_symmetry.space_group_name_H-M   'P 1'
#
loop_
_entity.id
_entity.type
_entity.pdbx_description
1 polymer ?
#
loop_
_entity_poly.entity_id
_entity_poly.type
_entity_poly.pdbx_seq_one_letter_code
_entity_poly.pdbx_strand_id
1 'polypeptide(L)' 'MPLGTTEILLILLVVVLLFGASRLPKLARSLSDARRELRRGDERDGE' A
#
# COMPACT_ATOMS: atom_id res chain seq x y z
N MET A 1 0.95 -10.81 24.39
CA MET A 1 2.14 -9.97 24.18
C MET A 1 1.97 -9.31 22.83
N PRO A 2 2.01 -7.97 22.72
CA PRO A 2 1.91 -7.32 21.41
C PRO A 2 3.08 -7.79 20.55
N LEU A 3 2.82 -7.98 19.25
CA LEU A 3 3.84 -8.34 18.27
C LEU A 3 5.04 -7.40 18.42
N GLY A 4 6.21 -7.96 18.72
CA GLY A 4 7.42 -7.17 18.89
C GLY A 4 7.89 -6.58 17.56
N THR A 5 8.72 -5.53 17.62
CA THR A 5 9.37 -4.93 16.45
C THR A 5 10.07 -5.97 15.58
N THR A 6 10.65 -7.00 16.21
CA THR A 6 11.32 -8.12 15.55
C THR A 6 10.34 -8.98 14.74
N GLU A 7 9.20 -9.40 15.30
CA GLU A 7 8.20 -10.18 14.55
C GLU A 7 7.68 -9.41 13.34
N ILE A 8 7.39 -8.12 13.51
CA ILE A 8 6.91 -7.26 12.41
C ILE A 8 7.96 -7.18 11.29
N LEU A 9 9.24 -7.02 11.64
CA LEU A 9 10.32 -6.99 10.66
C LEU A 9 10.45 -8.32 9.90
N LEU A 10 10.28 -9.44 10.60
CA LEU A 10 10.38 -10.79 10.02
C LEU A 10 9.21 -11.07 9.06
N ILE A 11 7.99 -10.66 9.44
CA ILE A 11 6.81 -10.72 8.56
C ILE A 11 7.03 -9.84 7.33
N LEU A 12 7.51 -8.60 7.52
CA LEU A 12 7.79 -7.69 6.41
C LEU A 12 8.82 -8.30 5.45
N LEU A 13 9.88 -8.92 5.97
CA LEU A 13 10.89 -9.60 5.18
C LEU A 13 10.27 -10.73 4.33
N VAL A 14 9.44 -11.58 4.93
CA VAL A 14 8.74 -12.65 4.20
C VAL A 14 7.84 -12.08 3.10
N VAL A 15 7.05 -11.05 3.39
CA VAL A 15 6.19 -10.39 2.39
C VAL A 15 7.04 -9.83 1.24
N VAL A 16 8.17 -9.18 1.54
CA VAL A 16 9.09 -8.67 0.52
C VAL A 16 9.72 -9.78 -0.30
N LEU A 17 10.02 -10.96 0.27
CA LEU A 17 10.54 -12.10 -0.49
C LEU A 17 9.48 -12.72 -1.41
N LEU A 18 8.23 -12.84 -0.94
CA LEU A 18 7.13 -13.41 -1.72
C LEU A 18 6.70 -12.51 -2.89
N PHE A 19 6.58 -11.20 -2.64
CA PHE A 19 6.11 -10.25 -3.64
C PHE A 19 7.27 -9.57 -4.40
N GLY A 20 8.46 -9.52 -3.82
CA GLY A 20 9.59 -8.73 -4.32
C GLY A 20 9.49 -7.26 -3.90
N ALA A 21 10.64 -6.66 -3.53
CA ALA A 21 10.75 -5.26 -3.11
C ALA A 21 10.23 -4.25 -4.15
N SER A 22 10.17 -4.62 -5.43
CA SER A 22 9.67 -3.75 -6.51
C SER A 22 8.15 -3.83 -6.73
N ARG A 23 7.46 -4.90 -6.32
CA ARG A 23 6.02 -5.05 -6.58
C ARG A 23 5.16 -4.34 -5.54
N LEU A 24 5.55 -4.40 -4.27
CA LEU A 24 4.93 -3.64 -3.18
C LEU A 24 4.75 -2.14 -3.50
N PRO A 25 5.81 -1.39 -3.88
CA PRO A 25 5.68 0.03 -4.20
C PRO A 25 4.91 0.28 -5.50
N LYS A 26 5.00 -0.61 -6.50
CA LYS A 26 4.20 -0.49 -7.73
C LYS A 26 2.71 -0.63 -7.46
N LEU A 27 2.31 -1.61 -6.65
CA LEU A 27 0.92 -1.80 -6.21
C LEU A 27 0.42 -0.61 -5.36
N ALA A 28 1.26 -0.12 -4.45
CA ALA A 28 0.94 1.07 -3.68
C ALA A 28 0.73 2.29 -4.59
N ARG A 29 1.63 2.50 -5.56
CA ARG A 29 1.52 3.60 -6.53
C ARG A 29 0.24 3.53 -7.35
N SER A 30 -0.07 2.37 -7.94
CA SER A 30 -1.30 2.19 -8.74
C SER A 30 -2.58 2.37 -7.90
N LEU A 31 -2.56 1.91 -6.64
CA LEU A 31 -3.67 2.11 -5.72
C LEU A 31 -3.81 3.58 -5.31
N SER A 32 -2.69 4.28 -5.06
CA SER A 32 -2.68 5.71 -4.76
C SER A 32 -3.20 6.54 -5.92
N ASP A 33 -2.79 6.22 -7.16
CA ASP A 33 -3.26 6.91 -8.36
C ASP A 33 -4.76 6.68 -8.57
N ALA A 34 -5.25 5.44 -8.40
CA ALA A 34 -6.67 5.14 -8.45
C ALA A 34 -7.48 5.90 -7.37
N ARG A 35 -7.01 5.92 -6.12
CA ARG A 35 -7.64 6.71 -5.04
C ARG A 35 -7.67 8.21 -5.33
N ARG A 36 -6.63 8.73 -5.98
CA ARG A 36 -6.49 10.14 -6.36
C ARG A 36 -7.49 10.50 -7.48
N GLU A 37 -7.72 9.59 -8.43
CA GLU A 37 -8.72 9.76 -9.49
C GLU A 37 -10.14 9.70 -8.92
N LEU A 38 -10.41 8.74 -8.03
CA LEU A 38 -11.72 8.61 -7.36
C LEU A 38 -12.10 9.88 -6.58
N ARG A 39 -11.16 10.47 -5.83
CA ARG A 39 -11.41 11.72 -5.09
C ARG A 39 -11.68 12.92 -6.00
N ARG A 40 -11.03 12.99 -7.17
CA ARG A 40 -11.27 14.08 -8.12
C ARG A 40 -12.64 14.04 -8.77
N GLY A 41 -13.18 12.85 -9.01
CA GLY A 41 -14.55 12.71 -9.52
C GLY A 41 -15.56 13.24 -8.51
N ASP A 42 -15.40 12.83 -7.26
CA ASP A 42 -16.30 13.19 -6.15
C ASP A 42 -16.34 14.70 -5.86
N GLU A 43 -15.21 15.40 -6.04
CA GLU A 43 -15.14 16.87 -5.88
C GLU A 43 -15.72 17.66 -7.05
N ARG A 44 -15.90 17.05 -8.24
CA ARG A 44 -16.43 17.71 -9.44
C ARG A 44 -17.95 17.55 -9.63
N ASP A 45 -18.56 16.58 -8.97
CA ASP A 45 -20.02 16.34 -9.01
C ASP A 45 -20.78 17.12 -7.91
N GLY A 46 -20.09 17.96 -7.13
CA GLY A 46 -20.65 18.78 -6.06
C GLY A 46 -20.99 20.24 -6.42
N GLU A 47 -20.91 20.62 -7.70
CA GLU A 47 -21.38 21.92 -8.23
C GLU A 47 -22.58 21.75 -9.17
#